data_AF-A0A7C2LMC8-F1
#
_entry.id   AF-A0A7C2LMC8-F1
#
_cell.length_a   1.000
_cell.length_b   1.000
_cell.length_c   1.000
_cell.angle_alpha   90.00
_cell.angle_beta   90.00
_cell.angle_gamma   90.00
#
_symmetry.space_group_name_H-M   'P 1'
#
loop_
_entity.id
_entity.type
_entity.pdbx_description
1 polymer ?
#
loop_
_entity_poly.entity_id
_entity_poly.type
_entity_poly.pdbx_seq_one_letter_code
_entity_poly.pdbx_strand_id
1 'polypeptide(L)'
;MRLHAVMLAALVAGLAAGCGAGGKDNEYAAYEDLLKHQLAMVEQFTARVKQVASAEEMAAAVREFNLELQVVREEIVALEERYPEMPLLAEDPPSLQDELTLLERAGADLNMAIMEKAEYFLDPQVEEAFRETSAIMTEIGM
;
A
#
# COMPACT_ATOMS: atom_id res chain seq x y z
N MET A 1 -38.19 16.41 -44.38
CA MET A 1 -37.08 15.71 -43.69
C MET A 1 -36.30 16.74 -42.88
N ARG A 2 -35.82 16.36 -41.68
CA ARG A 2 -35.02 17.16 -40.70
C ARG A 2 -35.82 17.80 -39.56
N LEU A 3 -36.46 16.95 -38.74
CA LEU A 3 -37.05 17.37 -37.47
C LEU A 3 -37.09 16.19 -36.46
N HIS A 4 -36.02 15.39 -36.40
CA HIS A 4 -35.93 14.21 -35.51
C HIS A 4 -34.54 14.02 -34.87
N ALA A 5 -33.64 15.01 -34.94
CA ALA A 5 -32.26 14.84 -34.48
C ALA A 5 -31.92 15.54 -33.15
N VAL A 6 -32.91 16.00 -32.38
CA VAL A 6 -32.68 16.73 -31.11
C VAL A 6 -33.07 15.90 -29.87
N MET A 7 -33.68 14.73 -30.04
CA MET A 7 -34.23 13.95 -28.92
C MET A 7 -33.44 12.67 -28.59
N LEU A 8 -32.17 12.58 -28.99
CA LEU A 8 -31.28 11.46 -28.65
C LEU A 8 -29.99 11.87 -27.92
N ALA A 9 -29.83 13.17 -27.60
CA ALA A 9 -28.67 13.67 -26.84
C ALA A 9 -28.93 13.78 -25.33
N ALA A 10 -30.17 13.60 -24.87
CA ALA A 10 -30.54 13.74 -23.46
C ALA A 10 -30.52 12.44 -22.65
N LEU A 11 -30.27 11.27 -23.26
CA LEU A 11 -30.32 9.98 -22.57
C LEU A 11 -28.94 9.36 -22.27
N VAL A 12 -27.84 9.96 -22.73
CA VAL A 12 -26.48 9.45 -22.44
C VAL A 12 -25.83 10.19 -21.26
N ALA A 13 -26.38 11.33 -20.83
CA ALA A 13 -25.88 12.09 -19.68
C ALA A 13 -26.39 11.56 -18.31
N GLY A 14 -27.30 10.58 -18.30
CA GLY A 14 -27.97 10.10 -17.07
C GLY A 14 -27.39 8.86 -16.41
N LEU A 15 -26.40 8.19 -17.03
CA LEU A 15 -25.84 6.93 -16.52
C LEU A 15 -24.44 7.05 -15.90
N ALA A 16 -23.82 8.24 -15.92
CA ALA A 16 -22.58 8.52 -15.20
C ALA A 16 -22.80 9.10 -13.78
N ALA A 17 -24.05 9.25 -13.34
CA ALA A 17 -24.40 9.64 -11.96
C ALA A 17 -24.64 8.42 -11.05
N GLY A 18 -24.02 7.29 -11.39
CA GLY A 18 -24.27 5.99 -10.77
C GLY A 18 -23.06 5.34 -10.12
N CYS A 19 -22.08 6.10 -9.61
CA CYS A 19 -21.18 5.71 -8.51
C CYS A 19 -20.23 6.89 -8.20
N GLY A 20 -20.70 7.93 -7.53
CA GLY A 20 -19.89 9.13 -7.27
C GLY A 20 -20.36 9.94 -6.07
N ALA A 21 -21.04 9.27 -5.13
CA ALA A 21 -21.41 9.83 -3.84
C ALA A 21 -20.31 9.60 -2.78
N GLY A 22 -19.05 9.48 -3.20
CA GLY A 22 -17.91 9.65 -2.32
C GLY A 22 -17.42 11.08 -2.52
N GLY A 23 -17.66 11.96 -1.54
CA GLY A 23 -16.87 13.18 -1.51
C GLY A 23 -15.40 12.83 -1.27
N LYS A 24 -14.49 13.75 -1.56
CA LYS A 24 -13.04 13.61 -1.30
C LYS A 24 -12.73 13.10 0.13
N ASP A 25 -13.61 13.41 1.08
CA ASP A 25 -13.50 12.92 2.46
C ASP A 25 -13.55 11.37 2.57
N ASN A 26 -14.31 10.69 1.71
CA ASN A 26 -14.37 9.23 1.67
C ASN A 26 -13.19 8.61 0.90
N GLU A 27 -12.58 9.35 -0.03
CA GLU A 27 -11.36 8.94 -0.72
C GLU A 27 -10.18 8.96 0.25
N TYR A 28 -9.96 10.09 0.93
CA TYR A 28 -8.87 10.22 1.90
C TYR A 28 -8.99 9.28 3.08
N ALA A 29 -10.21 8.98 3.55
CA ALA A 29 -10.40 7.99 4.61
C ALA A 29 -9.94 6.58 4.20
N ALA A 30 -10.20 6.18 2.94
CA ALA A 30 -9.76 4.87 2.44
C ALA A 30 -8.23 4.78 2.31
N TYR A 31 -7.59 5.91 1.98
CA TYR A 31 -6.12 6.02 1.95
C TYR A 31 -5.53 6.04 3.35
N GLU A 32 -6.18 6.73 4.29
CA GLU A 32 -5.80 6.76 5.71
C GLU A 32 -5.82 5.33 6.30
N ASP A 33 -6.85 4.54 5.98
CA ASP A 33 -6.94 3.14 6.39
C ASP A 33 -5.81 2.29 5.79
N LEU A 34 -5.47 2.49 4.51
CA LEU A 34 -4.31 1.83 3.88
C LEU A 34 -2.99 2.22 4.58
N LEU A 35 -2.78 3.50 4.90
CA LEU A 35 -1.57 3.96 5.59
C LEU A 35 -1.46 3.37 7.00
N LYS A 36 -2.58 3.30 7.73
CA LYS A 36 -2.62 2.66 9.06
C LYS A 36 -2.33 1.17 8.97
N HIS A 37 -2.82 0.49 7.94
CA HIS A 37 -2.51 -0.92 7.72
C HIS A 37 -1.02 -1.12 7.43
N GLN A 38 -0.44 -0.32 6.53
CA GLN A 38 1.00 -0.33 6.25
C GLN A 38 1.83 -0.05 7.51
N LEU A 39 1.44 0.93 8.31
CA LEU A 39 2.07 1.25 9.59
C LEU A 39 2.05 0.03 10.53
N ALA A 40 0.88 -0.58 10.74
CA ALA A 40 0.75 -1.75 11.60
C ALA A 40 1.59 -2.93 11.10
N MET A 41 1.65 -3.17 9.79
CA MET A 41 2.49 -4.18 9.16
C MET A 41 3.98 -3.92 9.44
N VAL A 42 4.46 -2.69 9.25
CA VAL A 42 5.85 -2.30 9.50
C VAL A 42 6.20 -2.43 10.99
N GLU A 43 5.32 -2.00 11.89
CA GLU A 43 5.53 -2.14 13.34
C GLU A 43 5.60 -3.60 13.78
N GLN A 44 4.72 -4.46 13.25
CA GLN A 44 4.72 -5.89 13.54
C GLN A 44 6.00 -6.57 13.02
N PHE A 45 6.38 -6.27 11.78
CA PHE A 45 7.62 -6.80 11.21
C PHE A 45 8.85 -6.32 11.99
N THR A 46 8.90 -5.05 12.37
CA THR A 46 9.95 -4.49 13.22
C THR A 46 10.05 -5.22 14.56
N ALA A 47 8.91 -5.45 15.23
CA ALA A 47 8.85 -6.20 16.48
C ALA A 47 9.36 -7.63 16.31
N ARG A 48 9.01 -8.28 15.20
CA ARG A 48 9.48 -9.63 14.86
C ARG A 48 10.98 -9.66 14.63
N VAL A 49 11.52 -8.77 13.81
CA VAL A 49 12.96 -8.64 13.52
C VAL A 49 13.76 -8.44 14.80
N LYS A 50 13.31 -7.58 15.72
CA LYS A 50 14.00 -7.38 17.02
C LYS A 50 14.17 -8.67 17.82
N GLN A 51 13.24 -9.62 17.67
CA GLN A 51 13.21 -10.86 18.44
C GLN A 51 13.93 -12.03 17.77
N VAL A 52 14.28 -11.96 16.49
CA VAL A 52 14.91 -13.09 15.79
C VAL A 52 16.29 -13.39 16.38
N ALA A 53 16.60 -14.67 16.54
CA ALA A 53 17.86 -15.18 17.08
C ALA A 53 18.61 -16.09 16.10
N SER A 54 18.13 -16.20 14.86
CA SER A 54 18.76 -16.98 13.81
C SER A 54 18.40 -16.47 12.41
N ALA A 55 19.18 -16.89 11.41
CA ALA A 55 18.87 -16.62 10.00
C ALA A 55 17.58 -17.31 9.54
N GLU A 56 17.24 -18.49 10.07
CA GLU A 56 15.98 -19.17 9.78
C GLU A 56 14.77 -18.35 10.29
N GLU A 57 14.85 -17.85 11.52
CA GLU A 57 13.81 -16.98 12.08
C GLU A 57 13.70 -15.65 11.34
N MET A 58 14.83 -15.07 10.90
CA MET A 58 14.84 -13.87 10.06
C MET A 58 14.17 -14.13 8.71
N ALA A 59 14.51 -15.21 8.02
CA ALA A 59 13.89 -15.57 6.75
C ALA A 59 12.38 -15.84 6.92
N ALA A 60 11.97 -16.47 8.02
CA ALA A 60 10.55 -16.66 8.35
C ALA A 60 9.84 -15.31 8.55
N ALA A 61 10.43 -14.39 9.31
CA ALA A 61 9.88 -13.06 9.53
C ALA A 61 9.71 -12.27 8.22
N VAL A 62 10.68 -12.33 7.31
CA VAL A 62 10.60 -11.68 6.00
C VAL A 62 9.50 -12.31 5.14
N ARG A 63 9.33 -13.64 5.17
CA ARG A 63 8.25 -14.30 4.42
C ARG A 63 6.87 -13.99 4.98
N GLU A 64 6.72 -13.89 6.30
CA GLU A 64 5.49 -13.42 6.94
C GLU A 64 5.17 -11.99 6.45
N PHE A 65 6.16 -11.10 6.42
CA PHE A 65 6.01 -9.75 5.87
C PHE A 65 5.63 -9.75 4.37
N ASN A 66 6.19 -10.67 3.57
CA ASN A 66 5.83 -10.81 2.15
C ASN A 66 4.36 -11.19 1.95
N LEU A 67 3.75 -11.95 2.87
CA LEU A 67 2.32 -12.29 2.79
C LEU A 67 1.47 -11.03 3.02
N GLU A 68 1.80 -10.21 4.02
CA GLU A 68 1.11 -8.95 4.28
C GLU A 68 1.29 -7.95 3.14
N LEU A 69 2.48 -7.89 2.51
CA LEU A 69 2.70 -7.07 1.32
C LEU A 69 1.80 -7.46 0.14
N GLN A 70 1.47 -8.74 -0.01
CA GLN A 70 0.52 -9.16 -1.04
C GLN A 70 -0.90 -8.68 -0.74
N VAL A 71 -1.30 -8.66 0.54
CA VAL A 71 -2.59 -8.09 0.95
C VAL A 71 -2.62 -6.59 0.66
N VAL A 72 -1.58 -5.85 1.06
CA VAL A 72 -1.45 -4.41 0.78
C VAL A 72 -1.49 -4.12 -0.72
N ARG A 73 -0.86 -4.97 -1.55
CA ARG A 73 -0.94 -4.87 -3.01
C ARG A 73 -2.38 -4.96 -3.52
N GLU A 74 -3.15 -5.93 -3.03
CA GLU A 74 -4.56 -6.09 -3.41
C GLU A 74 -5.40 -4.89 -2.98
N GLU A 75 -5.12 -4.32 -1.80
CA GLU A 75 -5.76 -3.10 -1.32
C GLU A 75 -5.43 -1.88 -2.19
N ILE A 76 -4.16 -1.73 -2.59
CA ILE A 76 -3.72 -0.69 -3.51
C ILE A 76 -4.48 -0.79 -4.84
N VAL A 77 -4.49 -1.98 -5.46
CA VAL A 77 -5.21 -2.20 -6.73
C VAL A 77 -6.70 -1.87 -6.58
N ALA A 78 -7.34 -2.33 -5.49
CA ALA A 78 -8.74 -2.05 -5.23
C ALA A 78 -9.02 -0.55 -5.04
N LEU A 79 -8.10 0.20 -4.42
CA LEU A 79 -8.20 1.64 -4.28
C LEU A 79 -8.01 2.37 -5.60
N GLU A 80 -7.04 1.98 -6.43
CA GLU A 80 -6.83 2.56 -7.76
C GLU A 80 -8.02 2.34 -8.69
N GLU A 81 -8.61 1.14 -8.67
CA GLU A 81 -9.83 0.84 -9.43
C GLU A 81 -11.02 1.66 -8.94
N ARG A 82 -11.08 1.94 -7.63
CA ARG A 82 -12.17 2.69 -7.02
C ARG A 82 -12.04 4.21 -7.17
N TYR A 83 -10.81 4.72 -7.20
CA TYR A 83 -10.48 6.15 -7.22
C TYR A 83 -9.44 6.47 -8.30
N PRO A 84 -9.73 6.20 -9.59
CA PRO A 84 -8.76 6.34 -10.68
C PRO A 84 -8.28 7.79 -10.92
N GLU A 85 -9.01 8.78 -10.44
CA GLU A 85 -8.68 10.21 -10.49
C GLU A 85 -7.72 10.68 -9.39
N MET A 86 -7.45 9.85 -8.37
CA MET A 86 -6.53 10.14 -7.28
C MET A 86 -5.28 9.28 -7.46
N PRO A 87 -4.19 9.83 -8.03
CA PRO A 87 -2.94 9.09 -8.07
C PRO A 87 -2.50 8.84 -6.63
N LEU A 88 -2.31 7.58 -6.24
CA LEU A 88 -1.76 7.19 -4.92
C LEU A 88 -0.42 7.83 -4.58
N LEU A 89 0.24 8.44 -5.58
CA LEU A 89 1.57 9.04 -5.51
C LEU A 89 1.58 10.54 -5.87
N ALA A 90 0.42 11.20 -5.99
CA ALA A 90 0.36 12.66 -6.14
C ALA A 90 0.48 13.35 -4.76
N GLU A 91 0.87 14.64 -4.75
CA GLU A 91 1.13 15.46 -3.55
C GLU A 91 0.34 15.03 -2.31
N ASP A 92 1.07 14.68 -1.24
CA ASP A 92 0.51 14.19 0.01
C ASP A 92 -0.52 15.18 0.58
N PRO A 93 -1.80 14.78 0.69
CA PRO A 93 -2.82 15.68 1.20
C PRO A 93 -2.51 16.06 2.66
N PRO A 94 -2.71 17.33 3.06
CA PRO A 94 -2.42 17.79 4.42
C PRO A 94 -3.08 16.95 5.52
N SER A 95 -4.22 16.30 5.24
CA SER A 95 -4.96 15.47 6.17
C SER A 95 -4.29 14.13 6.50
N LEU A 96 -3.33 13.67 5.69
CA LEU A 96 -2.62 12.39 5.88
C LEU A 96 -1.19 12.58 6.43
N GLN A 97 -0.78 13.82 6.71
CA GLN A 97 0.59 14.14 7.10
C GLN A 97 1.01 13.47 8.42
N ASP A 98 0.07 13.29 9.35
CA ASP A 98 0.33 12.63 10.63
C ASP A 98 0.61 11.13 10.41
N GLU A 99 -0.22 10.44 9.62
CA GLU A 99 -0.05 9.03 9.25
C GLU A 99 1.25 8.81 8.47
N LEU A 100 1.57 9.68 7.52
CA LEU A 100 2.82 9.62 6.75
C LEU A 100 4.03 9.79 7.68
N THR A 101 3.98 10.77 8.60
CA THR A 101 5.05 10.97 9.59
C THR A 101 5.23 9.74 10.49
N LEU A 102 4.14 9.07 10.88
CA LEU A 102 4.22 7.83 11.66
C LEU A 102 4.83 6.70 10.84
N LEU A 103 4.43 6.55 9.58
CA LEU A 103 4.96 5.54 8.67
C LEU A 103 6.46 5.74 8.41
N GLU A 104 6.90 6.98 8.20
CA GLU A 104 8.33 7.33 8.06
C GLU A 104 9.14 6.93 9.30
N ARG A 105 8.63 7.22 10.50
CA ARG A 105 9.27 6.84 11.76
C ARG A 105 9.33 5.33 11.93
N ALA A 106 8.23 4.62 11.62
CA ALA A 106 8.20 3.17 11.67
C ALA A 106 9.20 2.55 10.67
N GLY A 107 9.33 3.13 9.47
CA GLY A 107 10.34 2.74 8.49
C GLY A 107 11.78 2.95 9.00
N ALA A 108 12.05 4.06 9.68
CA ALA A 108 13.35 4.31 10.30
C ALA A 108 13.65 3.29 11.43
N ASP A 109 12.66 2.99 12.26
CA ASP A 109 12.78 1.98 13.32
C ASP A 109 12.99 0.57 12.77
N LEU A 110 12.30 0.22 11.68
CA LEU A 110 12.52 -1.03 10.96
C LEU A 110 13.96 -1.11 10.44
N ASN A 111 14.44 -0.06 9.79
CA ASN A 111 15.79 -0.03 9.26
C ASN A 111 16.84 -0.21 10.36
N MET A 112 16.66 0.43 11.53
CA MET A 112 17.54 0.21 12.67
C MET A 112 17.49 -1.24 13.19
N ALA A 113 16.29 -1.81 13.37
CA ALA A 113 16.12 -3.18 13.82
C ALA A 113 16.77 -4.19 12.85
N ILE A 114 16.64 -3.93 11.56
CA ILE A 114 17.26 -4.72 10.51
C ILE A 114 18.80 -4.62 10.60
N MET A 115 19.35 -3.43 10.76
CA MET A 115 20.81 -3.23 10.90
C MET A 115 21.37 -3.93 12.14
N GLU A 116 20.63 -3.99 13.24
CA GLU A 116 21.00 -4.76 14.43
C GLU A 116 21.09 -6.28 14.15
N LYS A 117 20.42 -6.76 13.09
CA LYS A 117 20.41 -8.16 12.65
C LYS A 117 21.21 -8.40 11.37
N ALA A 118 22.09 -7.47 11.01
CA ALA A 118 22.89 -7.53 9.77
C ALA A 118 23.75 -8.80 9.65
N GLU A 119 24.06 -9.47 10.77
CA GLU A 119 24.76 -10.75 10.79
C GLU A 119 24.04 -11.88 10.03
N TYR A 120 22.70 -11.82 9.88
CA TYR A 120 21.92 -12.83 9.16
C TYR A 120 21.75 -12.52 7.66
N PHE A 121 22.17 -11.35 7.20
CA PHE A 121 21.87 -10.86 5.84
C PHE A 121 22.53 -11.63 4.72
N LEU A 122 23.69 -12.23 4.99
CA LEU A 122 24.42 -13.02 4.01
C LEU A 122 23.98 -14.49 4.00
N ASP A 123 23.00 -14.86 4.82
CA ASP A 123 22.43 -16.19 4.77
C ASP A 123 21.60 -16.35 3.48
N PRO A 124 21.81 -17.42 2.68
CA PRO A 124 21.10 -17.60 1.42
C PRO A 124 19.57 -17.62 1.56
N GLN A 125 19.04 -18.08 2.70
CA GLN A 125 17.59 -18.16 2.92
C GLN A 125 16.99 -16.77 3.19
N VAL A 126 17.76 -15.91 3.87
CA VAL A 126 17.38 -14.52 4.13
C VAL A 126 17.48 -13.71 2.83
N GLU A 127 18.55 -13.90 2.06
CA GLU A 127 18.71 -13.27 0.74
C GLU A 127 17.55 -13.60 -0.20
N GLU A 128 17.15 -14.88 -0.27
CA GLU A 128 16.01 -15.30 -1.10
C GLU A 128 14.71 -14.63 -0.64
N ALA A 129 14.45 -14.60 0.67
CA ALA A 129 13.24 -13.98 1.21
C ALA A 129 13.17 -12.48 0.88
N PHE A 130 14.29 -11.75 0.96
CA PHE A 130 14.35 -10.34 0.55
C PHE A 130 14.23 -10.16 -0.96
N ARG A 131 14.70 -11.12 -1.77
CA ARG A 131 14.51 -11.09 -3.22
C ARG A 131 13.03 -11.23 -3.59
N GLU A 132 12.30 -12.11 -2.90
CA GLU A 132 10.85 -12.21 -3.01
C GLU A 132 10.16 -10.89 -2.65
N THR A 133 10.57 -10.24 -1.54
CA THR A 133 10.08 -8.90 -1.16
C THR A 133 10.27 -7.89 -2.29
N SER A 134 11.47 -7.85 -2.87
CA SER A 134 11.80 -6.90 -3.95
C SER A 134 10.95 -7.14 -5.21
N ALA A 135 10.66 -8.39 -5.53
CA ALA A 135 9.76 -8.72 -6.64
C ALA A 135 8.35 -8.19 -6.40
N ILE A 136 7.81 -8.40 -5.19
CA ILE A 136 6.47 -7.90 -4.81
C ILE A 136 6.42 -6.38 -4.88
N MET A 137 7.44 -5.67 -4.34
CA MET A 137 7.50 -4.20 -4.39
C MET A 137 7.52 -3.68 -5.84
N THR A 138 8.30 -4.32 -6.72
CA THR A 138 8.34 -3.98 -8.15
C THR A 138 6.97 -4.14 -8.80
N GLU A 139 6.21 -5.16 -8.44
CA GLU A 139 4.84 -5.36 -8.94
C GLU A 139 3.84 -4.31 -8.44
N ILE A 140 4.07 -3.74 -7.25
CA ILE A 140 3.27 -2.64 -6.69
C ILE A 140 3.68 -1.29 -7.32
N GLY A 141 4.81 -1.23 -8.02
CA GLY A 141 5.35 0.00 -8.58
C GLY A 141 6.17 0.83 -7.58
N MET A 142 6.70 0.17 -6.54
CA MET A 142 7.62 0.74 -5.53
C MET A 142 9.07 0.31 -5.78
#